data_AF-A0A7Y0FIZ2-F1
#
_entry.id   AF-A0A7Y0FIZ2-F1
#
_cell.length_a   1.000
_cell.length_b   1.000
_cell.length_c   1.000
_cell.angle_alpha   90.00
_cell.angle_beta   90.00
_cell.angle_gamma   90.00
#
_symmetry.space_group_name_H-M   'P 1'
#
loop_
_entity.id
_entity.type
_entity.pdbx_description
1 polymer ?
#
loop_
_entity_poly.entity_id
_entity_poly.type
_entity_poly.pdbx_seq_one_letter_code
_entity_poly.pdbx_strand_id
1 'polypeptide(L)'
;MAIATCNISFNINYTSSAPVTVVTAYYKIKGSADPYTVQSVYPVPSSGSLVTLPEIQTPGEYELVIELTASGVVTRKTSFFRIGNCSGSVCKEPTINKVDVLDDGQIVMDYTVDTTNLATPEYQIATDIGFKNIIHFKVDFDYSPQEYVYMNGGNIPDNTVLYIRARSHCESPSGVSIWSNVIRFQSKRWIAKKAPYAFDDAFCVSGKFKSPTNSNEVGASICWTESPLQKAINLTTSVPQVGSYIYLSDGITPATPANLGSFETGAASSGFKDMGIKWIRFESYNRSKIYDVNPSTGLITGVSTSFNCNAV
;
A
#
# COMPACT_ATOMS: atom_id res chain seq x y z
N MET A 1 10.81 30.95 -9.05
CA MET A 1 10.49 30.19 -7.83
C MET A 1 9.10 30.59 -7.41
N ALA A 2 8.13 29.66 -7.38
CA ALA A 2 6.79 29.97 -6.90
C ALA A 2 6.85 30.16 -5.38
N ILE A 3 6.38 31.32 -4.89
CA ILE A 3 6.23 31.57 -3.47
C ILE A 3 5.11 30.64 -2.99
N ALA A 4 5.38 29.77 -2.03
CA ALA A 4 4.36 28.88 -1.49
C ALA A 4 3.25 29.71 -0.85
N THR A 5 2.06 29.65 -1.43
CA THR A 5 0.88 30.35 -0.93
C THR A 5 0.18 29.47 0.11
N CYS A 6 0.09 29.95 1.35
CA CYS A 6 -0.58 29.21 2.43
C CYS A 6 -1.89 29.93 2.77
N ASN A 7 -3.02 29.29 2.45
CA ASN A 7 -4.34 29.81 2.82
C ASN A 7 -4.63 29.49 4.29
N ILE A 8 -4.98 30.50 5.08
CA ILE A 8 -5.34 30.33 6.49
C ILE A 8 -6.86 30.38 6.64
N SER A 9 -7.40 29.33 7.25
CA SER A 9 -8.80 29.27 7.63
C SER A 9 -8.96 28.78 9.07
N PHE A 10 -9.97 29.29 9.77
CA PHE A 10 -10.25 28.96 11.18
C PHE A 10 -11.73 29.13 11.50
N ASN A 11 -12.20 28.43 12.54
CA ASN A 11 -13.57 28.57 13.04
C ASN A 11 -13.61 29.53 14.22
N ILE A 12 -14.63 30.40 14.26
CA ILE A 12 -14.89 31.27 15.41
C ILE A 12 -16.06 30.71 16.21
N ASN A 13 -15.77 30.17 17.39
CA ASN A 13 -16.80 29.72 18.34
C ASN A 13 -17.02 30.80 19.41
N TYR A 14 -18.26 31.23 19.57
CA TYR A 14 -18.67 32.18 20.59
C TYR A 14 -20.07 31.89 21.14
N THR A 15 -20.33 32.40 22.34
CA THR A 15 -21.64 32.47 22.95
C THR A 15 -21.92 33.94 23.22
N SER A 16 -23.06 34.44 22.72
CA SER A 16 -23.44 35.83 22.90
C SER A 16 -24.94 35.90 23.22
N SER A 17 -25.30 36.77 24.17
CA SER A 17 -26.68 37.08 24.51
C SER A 17 -27.32 38.09 23.55
N ALA A 18 -26.53 38.68 22.64
CA ALA A 18 -26.98 39.59 21.59
C ALA A 18 -26.33 39.22 20.23
N PRO A 19 -26.96 39.58 19.08
CA PRO A 19 -26.36 39.34 17.77
C PRO A 19 -24.99 40.03 17.64
N VAL A 20 -24.01 39.29 17.12
CA VAL A 20 -22.73 39.87 16.73
C VAL A 20 -22.95 40.69 15.46
N THR A 21 -22.50 41.94 15.46
CA THR A 21 -22.72 42.90 14.35
C THR A 21 -21.45 43.18 13.56
N VAL A 22 -20.27 43.02 14.16
CA VAL A 22 -18.97 43.24 13.52
C VAL A 22 -17.98 42.17 13.97
N VAL A 23 -17.18 41.68 13.01
CA VAL A 23 -16.06 40.78 13.27
C VAL A 23 -14.84 41.32 12.53
N THR A 24 -13.75 41.52 13.26
CA THR A 24 -12.49 42.01 12.70
C THR A 24 -11.34 41.08 13.11
N ALA A 25 -10.56 40.66 12.13
CA ALA A 25 -9.32 39.92 12.33
C ALA A 25 -8.13 40.87 12.23
N TYR A 26 -7.24 40.81 13.21
CA TYR A 26 -5.99 41.55 13.25
C TYR A 26 -4.85 40.55 13.26
N TYR A 27 -3.87 40.68 12.36
CA TYR A 27 -2.71 39.80 12.39
C TYR A 27 -1.40 40.52 12.10
N LYS A 28 -0.33 40.04 12.74
CA LYS A 28 1.05 40.49 12.47
C LYS A 28 2.04 39.39 12.83
N ILE A 29 3.27 39.54 12.36
CA ILE A 29 4.38 38.69 12.80
C ILE A 29 4.60 38.93 14.30
N LYS A 30 4.63 37.84 15.07
CA LYS A 30 4.81 37.83 16.51
C LYS A 30 6.13 38.51 16.88
N GLY A 31 6.07 39.45 17.81
CA GLY A 31 7.23 40.24 18.21
C GLY A 31 7.67 41.32 17.21
N SER A 32 7.00 41.46 16.05
CA SER A 32 7.27 42.57 15.14
C SER A 32 6.76 43.90 15.69
N ALA A 33 7.53 44.96 15.40
CA ALA A 33 7.16 46.36 15.62
C ALA A 33 6.12 46.87 14.59
N ASP A 34 5.87 46.10 13.52
CA ASP A 34 4.89 46.47 12.50
C ASP A 34 3.47 46.54 13.07
N PRO A 35 2.60 47.43 12.52
CA PRO A 35 1.20 47.47 12.88
C PRO A 35 0.48 46.17 12.45
N TYR A 36 -0.66 45.88 13.09
CA TYR A 36 -1.51 44.77 12.65
C TYR A 36 -2.09 45.06 11.27
N THR A 37 -2.06 44.05 10.41
CA THR A 37 -2.96 44.01 9.25
C THR A 37 -4.38 43.80 9.74
N VAL A 38 -5.31 44.63 9.26
CA VAL A 38 -6.71 44.64 9.71
C VAL A 38 -7.60 44.11 8.60
N GLN A 39 -8.40 43.10 8.90
CA GLN A 39 -9.34 42.50 7.98
C GLN A 39 -10.75 42.48 8.58
N SER A 40 -11.68 43.19 7.96
CA SER A 40 -13.10 43.05 8.28
C SER A 40 -13.63 41.72 7.71
N VAL A 41 -14.32 40.94 8.54
CA VAL A 41 -14.94 39.68 8.13
C VAL A 41 -16.41 39.94 7.80
N TYR A 42 -16.75 39.87 6.50
CA TYR A 42 -18.11 40.07 6.01
C TYR A 42 -18.49 38.96 5.00
N PRO A 43 -19.70 38.37 5.11
CA PRO A 43 -20.71 38.61 6.14
C PRO A 43 -20.27 38.16 7.53
N VAL A 44 -20.92 38.67 8.59
CA VAL A 44 -20.65 38.27 9.96
C VAL A 44 -20.89 36.76 10.10
N PRO A 45 -19.88 35.96 10.48
CA PRO A 45 -20.02 34.52 10.58
C PRO A 45 -20.92 34.12 11.76
N SER A 46 -21.77 33.12 11.54
CA SER A 46 -22.43 32.42 12.64
C SER A 46 -21.40 31.68 13.48
N SER A 47 -21.65 31.50 14.78
CA SER A 47 -20.77 30.72 15.65
C SER A 47 -20.49 29.34 15.05
N GLY A 48 -19.22 28.96 14.98
CA GLY A 48 -18.73 27.72 14.36
C GLY A 48 -18.50 27.78 12.85
N SER A 49 -18.81 28.89 12.19
CA SER A 49 -18.55 29.05 10.75
C SER A 49 -17.06 29.23 10.46
N LEU A 50 -16.64 28.73 9.29
CA LEU A 50 -15.28 28.88 8.78
C LEU A 50 -15.05 30.31 8.27
N VAL A 51 -13.93 30.90 8.68
CA VAL A 51 -13.43 32.21 8.21
C VAL A 51 -12.07 31.99 7.55
N THR A 52 -11.86 32.63 6.40
CA THR A 52 -10.61 32.57 5.64
C THR A 52 -9.98 33.96 5.59
N LEU A 53 -8.68 34.05 5.89
CA LEU A 53 -7.92 35.28 5.72
C LEU A 53 -7.48 35.46 4.26
N PRO A 54 -7.21 36.70 3.82
CA PRO A 54 -6.48 36.95 2.59
C PRO A 54 -5.14 36.22 2.58
N GLU A 55 -4.58 36.06 1.39
CA GLU A 55 -3.27 35.42 1.20
C GLU A 55 -2.18 36.15 2.01
N ILE A 56 -1.40 35.39 2.78
CA ILE A 56 -0.25 35.89 3.54
C ILE A 56 1.01 35.27 2.96
N GLN A 57 1.86 36.10 2.36
CA GLN A 57 3.05 35.64 1.63
C GLN A 57 4.31 35.56 2.49
N THR A 58 4.37 36.30 3.60
CA THR A 58 5.60 36.41 4.41
C THR A 58 5.67 35.30 5.46
N PRO A 59 6.70 34.42 5.43
CA PRO A 59 7.02 33.48 6.50
C PRO A 59 7.15 34.15 7.88
N GLY A 60 6.66 33.48 8.92
CA GLY A 60 6.78 33.90 10.31
C GLY A 60 5.78 33.21 11.23
N GLU A 61 6.03 33.25 12.53
CA GLU A 61 4.97 33.02 13.52
C GLU A 61 4.14 34.30 13.60
N TYR A 62 2.82 34.17 13.43
CA TYR A 62 1.87 35.27 13.48
C TYR A 62 1.04 35.21 14.75
N GLU A 63 0.77 36.39 15.29
CA GLU A 63 -0.28 36.59 16.27
C GLU A 63 -1.57 36.99 15.54
N LEU A 64 -2.67 36.32 15.87
CA LEU A 64 -4.02 36.60 15.37
C LEU A 64 -4.89 37.08 16.52
N VAL A 65 -5.46 38.27 16.42
CA VAL A 65 -6.47 38.76 17.35
C VAL A 65 -7.80 38.83 16.62
N ILE A 66 -8.80 38.13 17.14
CA ILE A 66 -10.17 38.21 16.66
C ILE A 66 -10.95 39.12 17.60
N GLU A 67 -11.56 40.15 17.04
CA GLU A 67 -12.45 41.07 17.73
C GLU A 67 -13.90 40.83 17.29
N LEU A 68 -14.78 40.62 18.26
CA LEU A 68 -16.23 40.50 18.06
C LEU A 68 -16.92 41.67 18.76
N THR A 69 -17.86 42.30 18.05
CA THR A 69 -18.70 43.37 18.61
C THR A 69 -20.15 42.93 18.63
N ALA A 70 -20.79 42.99 19.80
CA ALA A 70 -22.22 42.76 19.99
C ALA A 70 -22.80 43.86 20.89
N SER A 71 -23.83 44.56 20.42
CA SER A 71 -24.48 45.67 21.16
C SER A 71 -23.50 46.72 21.72
N GLY A 72 -22.44 47.04 20.96
CA GLY A 72 -21.40 48.00 21.36
C GLY A 72 -20.36 47.46 22.35
N VAL A 73 -20.51 46.22 22.83
CA VAL A 73 -19.51 45.53 23.66
C VAL A 73 -18.53 44.81 22.75
N VAL A 74 -17.23 45.00 23.02
CA VAL A 74 -16.12 44.44 22.25
C VAL A 74 -15.45 43.33 23.05
N THR A 75 -15.27 42.16 22.43
CA THR A 75 -14.52 41.03 23.01
C THR A 75 -13.40 40.63 22.07
N ARG A 76 -12.20 40.40 22.61
CA ARG A 76 -11.02 39.99 21.85
C ARG A 76 -10.51 38.63 22.28
N LYS A 77 -10.01 37.85 21.33
CA LYS A 77 -9.27 36.61 21.59
C LYS A 77 -8.01 36.56 20.75
N THR A 78 -6.88 36.36 21.41
CA THR A 78 -5.59 36.17 20.77
C THR A 78 -5.32 34.68 20.53
N SER A 79 -4.77 34.36 19.37
CA SER A 79 -4.29 33.05 18.96
C SER A 79 -3.01 33.22 18.16
N PHE A 80 -2.38 32.11 17.79
CA PHE A 80 -1.12 32.11 17.06
C PHE A 80 -1.22 31.11 15.90
N PHE A 81 -0.65 31.47 14.76
CA PHE A 81 -0.50 30.59 13.61
C PHE A 81 0.86 30.80 12.98
N ARG A 82 1.35 29.85 12.16
CA ARG A 82 2.66 29.98 11.50
C ARG A 82 2.49 29.96 9.99
N ILE A 83 2.97 31.02 9.34
CA ILE A 83 3.24 31.07 7.90
C ILE A 83 4.72 30.75 7.73
N GLY A 84 5.15 30.13 6.64
CA GLY A 84 6.56 29.72 6.59
C GLY A 84 6.86 28.56 7.55
N ASN A 85 6.10 27.50 7.32
CA ASN A 85 6.54 26.12 7.41
C ASN A 85 5.86 25.30 6.30
N CYS A 86 5.46 25.99 5.21
CA CYS A 86 5.12 25.38 3.93
C CYS A 86 6.41 25.09 3.13
N SER A 87 7.57 25.08 3.79
CA SER A 87 8.80 24.47 3.28
C SER A 87 8.57 22.98 3.23
N GLY A 88 8.77 22.38 2.05
CA GLY A 88 8.61 20.96 1.79
C GLY A 88 9.08 20.15 2.99
N SER A 89 8.22 19.25 3.44
CA SER A 89 8.48 18.50 4.66
C SER A 89 9.90 17.92 4.62
N VAL A 90 10.61 17.88 5.76
CA VAL A 90 11.92 17.18 5.84
C VAL A 90 11.76 15.70 5.42
N CYS A 91 10.53 15.21 5.46
CA CYS A 91 10.09 14.00 4.79
C CYS A 91 9.98 14.22 3.28
N LYS A 92 10.96 13.72 2.54
CA LYS A 92 10.88 13.78 1.08
C LYS A 92 9.66 13.01 0.59
N GLU A 93 8.99 13.63 -0.37
CA GLU A 93 7.88 13.02 -1.09
C GLU A 93 8.36 11.75 -1.80
N PRO A 94 7.64 10.63 -1.68
CA PRO A 94 7.93 9.45 -2.49
C PRO A 94 7.47 9.68 -3.93
N THR A 95 8.07 8.98 -4.88
CA THR A 95 7.66 8.99 -6.29
C THR A 95 7.10 7.62 -6.65
N ILE A 96 5.92 7.56 -7.26
CA ILE A 96 5.42 6.33 -7.88
C ILE A 96 5.89 6.32 -9.33
N ASN A 97 6.81 5.41 -9.66
CA ASN A 97 7.38 5.30 -10.99
C ASN A 97 6.38 4.64 -11.95
N LYS A 98 5.72 3.58 -11.48
CA LYS A 98 4.82 2.76 -12.29
C LYS A 98 3.84 2.01 -11.40
N VAL A 99 2.67 1.72 -11.96
CA VAL A 99 1.71 0.77 -11.39
C VAL A 99 1.38 -0.25 -12.46
N ASP A 100 1.69 -1.52 -12.19
CA ASP A 100 1.31 -2.65 -13.02
C ASP A 100 0.12 -3.36 -12.40
N VAL A 101 -0.83 -3.74 -13.24
CA VAL A 101 -1.94 -4.61 -12.84
C VAL A 101 -1.77 -5.92 -13.59
N LEU A 102 -1.27 -6.92 -12.88
CA LEU A 102 -1.04 -8.26 -13.41
C LEU A 102 -2.38 -8.89 -13.84
N ASP A 103 -2.32 -9.94 -14.64
CA ASP A 103 -3.53 -10.55 -15.22
C ASP A 103 -4.43 -11.22 -14.18
N ASP A 104 -3.87 -11.59 -13.03
CA ASP A 104 -4.61 -12.06 -11.86
C ASP A 104 -5.23 -10.92 -11.02
N GLY A 105 -5.09 -9.67 -11.48
CA GLY A 105 -5.55 -8.46 -10.82
C GLY A 105 -4.59 -7.90 -9.76
N GLN A 106 -3.40 -8.49 -9.56
CA GLN A 106 -2.46 -8.02 -8.54
C GLN A 106 -1.97 -6.66 -8.95
N ILE A 107 -2.15 -5.69 -8.06
CA ILE A 107 -1.61 -4.36 -8.24
C ILE A 107 -0.19 -4.38 -7.67
N VAL A 108 0.79 -4.08 -8.52
CA VAL A 108 2.20 -3.94 -8.16
C VAL A 108 2.58 -2.49 -8.36
N MET A 109 2.99 -1.83 -7.29
CA MET A 109 3.42 -0.44 -7.30
C MET A 109 4.95 -0.38 -7.28
N ASP A 110 5.55 0.14 -8.35
CA ASP A 110 6.96 0.53 -8.37
C ASP A 110 7.06 1.96 -7.84
N TYR A 111 7.82 2.12 -6.76
CA TYR A 111 7.95 3.40 -6.07
C TYR A 111 9.35 3.63 -5.52
N THR A 112 9.66 4.90 -5.29
CA THR A 112 10.92 5.36 -4.72
C THR A 112 10.62 6.24 -3.52
N VAL A 113 11.26 5.94 -2.39
CA VAL A 113 11.14 6.70 -1.15
C VAL A 113 12.54 7.02 -0.62
N ASP A 114 12.71 8.19 -0.01
CA ASP A 114 13.95 8.51 0.70
C ASP A 114 13.95 7.83 2.06
N THR A 115 14.87 6.89 2.26
CA THR A 115 14.99 6.11 3.50
C THR A 115 15.78 6.80 4.60
N THR A 116 16.41 7.95 4.33
CA THR A 116 17.34 8.62 5.28
C THR A 116 16.67 9.06 6.59
N ASN A 117 15.36 9.31 6.58
CA ASN A 117 14.57 9.75 7.74
C ASN A 117 13.18 9.09 7.77
N LEU A 118 13.00 8.00 7.03
CA LEU A 118 11.69 7.35 6.87
C LEU A 118 11.33 6.56 8.13
N ALA A 119 10.22 6.91 8.76
CA ALA A 119 9.58 6.09 9.79
C ALA A 119 8.77 4.97 9.15
N THR A 120 7.86 5.32 8.22
CA THR A 120 7.01 4.35 7.53
C THR A 120 6.38 4.95 6.28
N PRO A 121 6.21 4.18 5.18
CA PRO A 121 5.46 4.65 4.02
C PRO A 121 3.95 4.39 4.16
N GLU A 122 3.15 5.18 3.45
CA GLU A 122 1.69 5.01 3.33
C GLU A 122 1.27 5.14 1.87
N TYR A 123 0.33 4.32 1.40
CA TYR A 123 -0.39 4.55 0.15
C TYR A 123 -1.91 4.53 0.33
N GLN A 124 -2.58 5.19 -0.60
CA GLN A 124 -4.05 5.22 -0.69
C GLN A 124 -4.47 4.92 -2.11
N ILE A 125 -5.58 4.20 -2.25
CA ILE A 125 -6.27 3.95 -3.53
C ILE A 125 -7.68 4.54 -3.43
N ALA A 126 -8.07 5.31 -4.43
CA ALA A 126 -9.37 5.95 -4.53
C ALA A 126 -10.03 5.72 -5.89
N THR A 127 -11.36 5.88 -5.93
CA THR A 127 -12.15 5.86 -7.17
C THR A 127 -12.17 7.22 -7.88
N ASP A 128 -11.64 8.26 -7.25
CA ASP A 128 -11.57 9.62 -7.79
C ASP A 128 -10.16 10.21 -7.61
N ILE A 129 -9.77 11.05 -8.58
CA ILE A 129 -8.46 11.69 -8.60
C ILE A 129 -8.23 12.67 -7.43
N GLY A 130 -9.30 13.15 -6.80
CA GLY A 130 -9.24 14.04 -5.64
C GLY A 130 -9.06 13.30 -4.31
N PHE A 131 -9.08 11.96 -4.33
CA PHE A 131 -9.04 11.11 -3.15
C PHE A 131 -10.11 11.47 -2.10
N LYS A 132 -11.32 11.79 -2.58
CA LYS A 132 -12.50 11.99 -1.72
C LYS A 132 -13.13 10.66 -1.30
N ASN A 133 -13.01 9.65 -2.16
CA ASN A 133 -13.55 8.30 -2.00
C ASN A 133 -12.40 7.28 -1.95
N ILE A 134 -11.74 7.21 -0.79
CA ILE A 134 -10.66 6.24 -0.53
C ILE A 134 -11.31 4.86 -0.27
N ILE A 135 -10.88 3.87 -1.03
CA ILE A 135 -11.43 2.49 -0.97
C ILE A 135 -10.43 1.48 -0.41
N HIS A 136 -9.16 1.87 -0.34
CA HIS A 136 -8.10 1.08 0.24
C HIS A 136 -6.95 1.99 0.65
N PHE A 137 -6.25 1.62 1.72
CA PHE A 137 -5.02 2.25 2.14
C PHE A 137 -4.19 1.25 2.94
N LYS A 138 -2.89 1.49 3.01
CA LYS A 138 -1.97 0.75 3.86
C LYS A 138 -0.92 1.72 4.38
N VAL A 139 -0.63 1.59 5.67
CA VAL A 139 0.52 2.20 6.33
C VAL A 139 1.44 1.04 6.68
N ASP A 140 2.75 1.26 6.68
CA ASP A 140 3.72 0.26 7.12
C ASP A 140 3.84 -0.94 6.18
N PHE A 141 4.40 -0.67 4.99
CA PHE A 141 4.74 -1.67 4.00
C PHE A 141 6.24 -1.64 3.66
N ASP A 142 6.73 -2.74 3.11
CA ASP A 142 8.15 -2.97 2.91
C ASP A 142 8.73 -2.01 1.86
N TYR A 143 9.91 -1.46 2.15
CA TYR A 143 10.62 -0.45 1.34
C TYR A 143 11.47 -1.06 0.22
N SER A 144 11.00 -2.18 -0.34
CA SER A 144 11.53 -2.71 -1.60
C SER A 144 11.00 -1.85 -2.77
N PRO A 145 11.74 -1.71 -3.89
CA PRO A 145 11.30 -0.89 -5.02
C PRO A 145 9.97 -1.35 -5.65
N GLN A 146 9.42 -2.49 -5.23
CA GLN A 146 8.09 -2.96 -5.60
C GLN A 146 7.25 -3.27 -4.35
N GLU A 147 6.06 -2.69 -4.27
CA GLU A 147 5.03 -3.05 -3.29
C GLU A 147 3.90 -3.83 -3.98
N TYR A 148 3.59 -5.00 -3.42
CA TYR A 148 2.43 -5.79 -3.81
C TYR A 148 1.24 -5.34 -2.96
N VAL A 149 0.27 -4.66 -3.58
CA VAL A 149 -0.90 -4.14 -2.86
C VAL A 149 -1.68 -5.30 -2.25
N TYR A 150 -1.75 -5.32 -0.92
CA TYR A 150 -2.48 -6.35 -0.18
C TYR A 150 -3.98 -6.02 -0.15
N MET A 151 -4.71 -6.59 -1.10
CA MET A 151 -6.12 -6.26 -1.33
C MET A 151 -7.11 -6.77 -0.27
N ASN A 152 -6.66 -7.61 0.67
CA ASN A 152 -7.52 -8.26 1.67
C ASN A 152 -7.97 -7.34 2.83
N GLY A 153 -7.71 -6.02 2.74
CA GLY A 153 -8.31 -4.98 3.59
C GLY A 153 -9.12 -3.92 2.84
N GLY A 154 -9.26 -4.04 1.50
CA GLY A 154 -9.87 -3.00 0.66
C GLY A 154 -10.99 -3.51 -0.24
N ASN A 155 -12.00 -2.67 -0.48
CA ASN A 155 -13.05 -2.91 -1.47
C ASN A 155 -12.59 -2.41 -2.85
N ILE A 156 -11.54 -3.01 -3.43
CA ILE A 156 -11.07 -2.63 -4.77
C ILE A 156 -12.05 -3.19 -5.82
N PRO A 157 -12.81 -2.35 -6.53
CA PRO A 157 -13.78 -2.79 -7.51
C PRO A 157 -13.08 -3.31 -8.78
N ASP A 158 -13.71 -4.29 -9.42
CA ASP A 158 -13.26 -4.87 -10.68
C ASP A 158 -13.41 -3.85 -11.83
N ASN A 159 -12.53 -3.92 -12.82
CA ASN A 159 -12.55 -3.17 -14.07
C ASN A 159 -12.92 -1.70 -13.88
N THR A 160 -12.30 -1.08 -12.88
CA THR A 160 -12.60 0.29 -12.46
C THR A 160 -11.35 1.13 -12.59
N VAL A 161 -11.54 2.37 -13.05
CA VAL A 161 -10.49 3.37 -13.05
C VAL A 161 -10.22 3.78 -11.61
N LEU A 162 -8.98 3.58 -11.17
CA LEU A 162 -8.55 3.90 -9.82
C LEU A 162 -7.32 4.81 -9.85
N TYR A 163 -7.06 5.42 -8.71
CA TYR A 163 -5.98 6.36 -8.51
C TYR A 163 -5.22 5.95 -7.27
N ILE A 164 -3.90 5.85 -7.37
CA ILE A 164 -3.01 5.58 -6.24
C ILE A 164 -2.06 6.74 -6.02
N ARG A 165 -1.81 7.04 -4.74
CA ARG A 165 -0.80 7.98 -4.27
C ARG A 165 -0.12 7.41 -3.02
N ALA A 166 1.10 7.83 -2.77
CA ALA A 166 1.89 7.44 -1.62
C ALA A 166 2.40 8.67 -0.85
N ARG A 167 2.77 8.50 0.41
CA ARG A 167 3.47 9.51 1.22
C ARG A 167 4.38 8.83 2.23
N SER A 168 5.32 9.60 2.76
CA SER A 168 6.27 9.18 3.76
C SER A 168 5.89 9.76 5.12
N HIS A 169 6.02 8.97 6.18
CA HIS A 169 6.08 9.45 7.56
C HIS A 169 7.55 9.45 8.00
N CYS A 170 7.98 10.47 8.74
CA CYS A 170 9.38 10.62 9.12
C CYS A 170 9.58 10.69 10.63
N GLU A 171 10.76 10.24 11.08
CA GLU A 171 11.10 10.09 12.49
C GLU A 171 11.48 11.42 13.14
N SER A 172 12.44 12.16 12.58
CA SER A 172 12.93 13.41 13.19
C SER A 172 13.44 14.45 12.17
N PRO A 173 12.91 15.68 12.15
CA PRO A 173 11.73 16.11 12.90
C PRO A 173 10.51 15.30 12.44
N SER A 174 9.69 14.87 13.40
CA SER A 174 8.51 14.06 13.12
C SER A 174 7.57 14.80 12.17
N GLY A 175 7.12 14.14 11.12
CA GLY A 175 6.26 14.77 10.12
C GLY A 175 5.80 13.81 9.06
N VAL A 176 4.96 14.34 8.16
CA VAL A 176 4.42 13.60 7.02
C VAL A 176 4.75 14.39 5.76
N SER A 177 5.21 13.69 4.72
CA SER A 177 5.43 14.30 3.41
C SER A 177 4.10 14.73 2.79
N ILE A 178 4.20 15.61 1.79
CA ILE A 178 3.12 15.74 0.82
C ILE A 178 2.92 14.40 0.09
N TRP A 179 1.76 14.25 -0.54
CA TRP A 179 1.46 13.10 -1.39
C TRP A 179 2.31 13.12 -2.65
N SER A 180 2.68 11.91 -3.11
CA SER A 180 3.33 11.65 -4.38
C SER A 180 2.55 12.16 -5.58
N ASN A 181 3.16 12.05 -6.76
CA ASN A 181 2.42 11.99 -8.01
C ASN A 181 1.30 10.93 -7.94
N VAL A 182 0.16 11.24 -8.58
CA VAL A 182 -0.99 10.35 -8.66
C VAL A 182 -0.90 9.52 -9.92
N ILE A 183 -0.94 8.19 -9.79
CA ILE A 183 -1.03 7.29 -10.94
C ILE A 183 -2.45 6.80 -11.11
N ARG A 184 -2.99 7.02 -12.32
CA ARG A 184 -4.24 6.43 -12.78
C ARG A 184 -3.96 5.04 -13.33
N PHE A 185 -4.69 4.05 -12.86
CA PHE A 185 -4.62 2.68 -13.38
C PHE A 185 -6.02 2.08 -13.49
N GLN A 186 -6.15 1.05 -14.31
CA GLN A 186 -7.39 0.29 -14.45
C GLN A 186 -7.23 -0.98 -13.61
N SER A 187 -8.06 -1.16 -12.58
CA SER A 187 -8.09 -2.45 -11.87
C SER A 187 -8.53 -3.55 -12.83
N LYS A 188 -8.07 -4.77 -12.57
CA LYS A 188 -8.61 -5.98 -13.16
C LYS A 188 -9.29 -6.79 -12.07
N ARG A 189 -10.03 -7.79 -12.48
CA ARG A 189 -10.65 -8.74 -11.57
C ARG A 189 -9.57 -9.37 -10.72
N TRP A 190 -9.71 -9.26 -9.40
CA TRP A 190 -8.77 -9.87 -8.47
C TRP A 190 -9.04 -11.36 -8.32
N ILE A 191 -8.03 -12.17 -8.64
CA ILE A 191 -8.13 -13.63 -8.71
C ILE A 191 -7.50 -14.28 -7.45
N ALA A 192 -6.58 -13.63 -6.72
CA ALA A 192 -5.85 -14.22 -5.58
C ALA A 192 -6.14 -13.58 -4.19
N LYS A 193 -7.32 -13.85 -3.61
CA LYS A 193 -7.67 -13.49 -2.21
C LYS A 193 -7.33 -14.66 -1.28
N LYS A 194 -6.11 -14.69 -0.69
CA LYS A 194 -5.56 -15.90 -0.02
C LYS A 194 -5.41 -17.05 -1.02
N ALA A 195 -4.54 -18.01 -0.76
CA ALA A 195 -4.67 -19.33 -1.32
C ALA A 195 -5.46 -20.16 -0.30
N PRO A 196 -6.82 -20.17 -0.35
CA PRO A 196 -7.62 -20.72 0.74
C PRO A 196 -7.68 -22.24 0.70
N TYR A 197 -7.15 -22.87 -0.35
CA TYR A 197 -7.28 -24.30 -0.59
C TYR A 197 -5.96 -24.99 -0.24
N ALA A 198 -5.95 -25.65 0.91
CA ALA A 198 -4.82 -26.43 1.39
C ALA A 198 -4.75 -27.80 0.69
N PHE A 199 -3.53 -28.23 0.38
CA PHE A 199 -3.18 -29.52 -0.16
C PHE A 199 -2.01 -30.06 0.65
N ASP A 200 -2.28 -31.05 1.50
CA ASP A 200 -1.28 -31.68 2.37
C ASP A 200 -0.53 -32.84 1.67
N ASP A 201 -0.84 -33.06 0.40
CA ASP A 201 -0.47 -34.22 -0.41
C ASP A 201 0.14 -33.80 -1.76
N ALA A 202 0.76 -32.63 -1.79
CA ALA A 202 1.48 -32.13 -2.96
C ALA A 202 2.91 -32.68 -2.98
N PHE A 203 3.30 -33.32 -4.07
CA PHE A 203 4.66 -33.81 -4.28
C PHE A 203 5.39 -32.82 -5.17
N CYS A 204 6.39 -32.13 -4.62
CA CYS A 204 7.12 -31.06 -5.31
C CYS A 204 8.51 -31.55 -5.71
N VAL A 205 8.99 -31.20 -6.91
CA VAL A 205 10.38 -31.46 -7.34
C VAL A 205 11.04 -30.16 -7.76
N SER A 206 12.27 -29.96 -7.30
CA SER A 206 13.00 -28.73 -7.56
C SER A 206 13.55 -28.66 -8.98
N GLY A 207 13.84 -27.43 -9.45
CA GLY A 207 14.47 -27.21 -10.75
C GLY A 207 15.90 -27.75 -10.90
N LYS A 208 16.53 -28.20 -9.81
CA LYS A 208 17.86 -28.83 -9.81
C LYS A 208 17.87 -30.16 -10.58
N PHE A 209 16.75 -30.86 -10.61
CA PHE A 209 16.67 -32.19 -11.20
C PHE A 209 16.39 -32.16 -12.70
N LYS A 210 16.94 -33.14 -13.42
CA LYS A 210 16.72 -33.30 -14.87
C LYS A 210 15.37 -33.94 -15.19
N SER A 211 14.82 -34.74 -14.29
CA SER A 211 13.55 -35.44 -14.45
C SER A 211 12.83 -35.55 -13.09
N PRO A 212 11.50 -35.33 -13.03
CA PRO A 212 10.71 -35.49 -11.81
C PRO A 212 10.43 -36.95 -11.45
N THR A 213 10.74 -37.90 -12.34
CA THR A 213 10.57 -39.35 -12.14
C THR A 213 11.91 -40.08 -11.98
N ASN A 214 12.99 -39.35 -11.73
CA ASN A 214 14.32 -39.93 -11.64
C ASN A 214 14.43 -40.93 -10.47
N SER A 215 14.45 -42.22 -10.78
CA SER A 215 14.54 -43.30 -9.80
C SER A 215 15.95 -43.55 -9.27
N ASN A 216 16.98 -42.92 -9.85
CA ASN A 216 18.37 -43.11 -9.44
C ASN A 216 18.73 -42.39 -8.14
N GLU A 217 17.89 -41.46 -7.69
CA GLU A 217 17.98 -40.84 -6.37
C GLU A 217 16.90 -41.43 -5.46
N VAL A 218 17.30 -41.98 -4.32
CA VAL A 218 16.38 -42.61 -3.38
C VAL A 218 15.34 -41.59 -2.91
N GLY A 219 14.07 -41.90 -3.17
CA GLY A 219 12.92 -41.07 -2.81
C GLY A 219 12.62 -39.92 -3.77
N ALA A 220 13.34 -39.79 -4.89
CA ALA A 220 13.24 -38.64 -5.81
C ALA A 220 12.19 -38.76 -6.92
N SER A 221 11.47 -39.88 -7.01
CA SER A 221 10.36 -39.96 -7.93
C SER A 221 9.13 -39.30 -7.33
N ILE A 222 8.63 -38.27 -8.01
CA ILE A 222 7.37 -37.60 -7.68
C ILE A 222 6.18 -38.57 -7.66
N CYS A 223 6.31 -39.74 -8.30
CA CYS A 223 5.26 -40.75 -8.44
C CYS A 223 5.11 -41.69 -7.25
N TRP A 224 5.97 -41.61 -6.25
CA TRP A 224 5.87 -42.44 -5.05
C TRP A 224 5.03 -41.77 -3.98
N THR A 225 4.12 -42.52 -3.36
CA THR A 225 3.17 -42.02 -2.36
C THR A 225 3.83 -41.70 -1.02
N GLU A 226 4.87 -42.44 -0.65
CA GLU A 226 5.66 -42.19 0.56
C GLU A 226 7.03 -41.65 0.14
N SER A 227 7.08 -40.35 -0.12
CA SER A 227 8.27 -39.67 -0.64
C SER A 227 8.60 -38.44 0.20
N PRO A 228 9.90 -38.14 0.42
CA PRO A 228 10.32 -36.87 1.03
C PRO A 228 9.88 -35.63 0.24
N LEU A 229 9.43 -35.81 -1.01
CA LEU A 229 8.90 -34.77 -1.88
C LEU A 229 7.49 -34.30 -1.49
N GLN A 230 6.77 -35.02 -0.63
CA GLN A 230 5.45 -34.58 -0.13
C GLN A 230 5.59 -33.32 0.73
N LYS A 231 4.78 -32.30 0.43
CA LYS A 231 4.73 -30.98 1.07
C LYS A 231 3.28 -30.56 1.27
N ALA A 232 3.05 -29.79 2.33
CA ALA A 232 1.81 -29.05 2.51
C ALA A 232 1.92 -27.68 1.83
N ILE A 233 1.00 -27.39 0.90
CA ILE A 233 0.96 -26.16 0.12
C ILE A 233 -0.48 -25.70 -0.04
N ASN A 234 -0.65 -24.44 -0.43
CA ASN A 234 -1.95 -23.89 -0.74
C ASN A 234 -1.98 -23.40 -2.19
N LEU A 235 -3.16 -23.50 -2.82
CA LEU A 235 -3.40 -22.94 -4.15
C LEU A 235 -4.42 -21.81 -4.09
N THR A 236 -4.32 -20.89 -5.04
CA THR A 236 -5.35 -19.86 -5.30
C THR A 236 -6.67 -20.46 -5.81
N THR A 237 -6.69 -21.75 -6.17
CA THR A 237 -7.81 -22.45 -6.78
C THR A 237 -8.13 -23.74 -6.01
N SER A 238 -9.40 -24.15 -6.01
CA SER A 238 -9.87 -25.33 -5.27
C SER A 238 -9.42 -26.65 -5.88
N VAL A 239 -8.86 -26.61 -7.09
CA VAL A 239 -8.36 -27.77 -7.83
C VAL A 239 -7.04 -27.42 -8.51
N PRO A 240 -6.06 -28.34 -8.55
CA PRO A 240 -4.81 -28.11 -9.26
C PRO A 240 -5.02 -27.90 -10.77
N GLN A 241 -4.57 -26.76 -11.28
CA GLN A 241 -4.74 -26.39 -12.68
C GLN A 241 -3.70 -25.36 -13.12
N VAL A 242 -3.56 -25.19 -14.44
CA VAL A 242 -2.71 -24.14 -15.05
C VAL A 242 -3.23 -22.76 -14.65
N GLY A 243 -2.32 -21.84 -14.35
CA GLY A 243 -2.66 -20.49 -13.85
C GLY A 243 -2.77 -20.40 -12.33
N SER A 244 -2.71 -21.52 -11.61
CA SER A 244 -2.70 -21.52 -10.15
C SER A 244 -1.33 -21.13 -9.61
N TYR A 245 -1.31 -20.21 -8.65
CA TYR A 245 -0.11 -19.88 -7.90
C TYR A 245 -0.01 -20.79 -6.68
N ILE A 246 1.19 -21.29 -6.43
CA ILE A 246 1.52 -22.12 -5.29
C ILE A 246 1.96 -21.21 -4.15
N TYR A 247 1.40 -21.46 -2.98
CA TYR A 247 1.73 -20.84 -1.71
C TYR A 247 2.18 -21.92 -0.73
N LEU A 248 2.94 -21.56 0.29
CA LEU A 248 3.23 -22.47 1.39
C LEU A 248 1.95 -22.79 2.18
N SER A 249 2.05 -23.71 3.14
CA SER A 249 0.93 -24.20 3.95
C SER A 249 0.20 -23.10 4.75
N ASP A 250 0.81 -21.94 4.92
CA ASP A 250 0.17 -20.77 5.52
C ASP A 250 -0.90 -20.12 4.62
N GLY A 251 -0.93 -20.45 3.32
CA GLY A 251 -1.86 -19.89 2.34
C GLY A 251 -1.61 -18.42 1.97
N ILE A 252 -0.45 -17.89 2.36
CA ILE A 252 -0.10 -16.47 2.23
C ILE A 252 1.28 -16.30 1.60
N THR A 253 2.25 -17.15 1.92
CA THR A 253 3.63 -17.06 1.43
C THR A 253 3.76 -17.70 0.05
N PRO A 254 4.12 -16.95 -1.02
CA PRO A 254 4.32 -17.54 -2.35
C PRO A 254 5.47 -18.54 -2.37
N ALA A 255 5.32 -19.64 -3.11
CA ALA A 255 6.32 -20.69 -3.25
C ALA A 255 7.43 -20.33 -4.27
N THR A 256 8.16 -19.26 -3.99
CA THR A 256 9.34 -18.83 -4.76
C THR A 256 10.64 -19.37 -4.12
N PRO A 257 11.78 -19.41 -4.83
CA PRO A 257 13.01 -20.00 -4.30
C PRO A 257 13.41 -19.44 -2.92
N ALA A 258 13.28 -18.12 -2.73
CA ALA A 258 13.58 -17.45 -1.46
C ALA A 258 12.78 -18.00 -0.26
N ASN A 259 11.57 -18.51 -0.49
CA ASN A 259 10.65 -18.96 0.55
C ASN A 259 10.65 -20.49 0.74
N LEU A 260 11.34 -21.22 -0.13
CA LEU A 260 11.30 -22.69 -0.15
C LEU A 260 12.41 -23.35 0.67
N GLY A 261 13.12 -22.59 1.52
CA GLY A 261 14.15 -23.15 2.42
C GLY A 261 13.61 -24.26 3.32
N SER A 262 12.34 -24.18 3.74
CA SER A 262 11.67 -25.23 4.53
C SER A 262 11.48 -26.55 3.78
N PHE A 263 11.60 -26.54 2.44
CA PHE A 263 11.50 -27.76 1.62
C PHE A 263 12.85 -28.46 1.49
N GLU A 264 13.95 -27.84 1.93
CA GLU A 264 15.31 -28.39 1.91
C GLU A 264 15.54 -29.37 3.06
N THR A 265 15.19 -30.63 2.85
CA THR A 265 15.46 -31.71 3.82
C THR A 265 16.60 -32.64 3.38
N GLY A 266 17.27 -32.31 2.28
CA GLY A 266 18.39 -33.08 1.72
C GLY A 266 17.96 -34.13 0.69
N ALA A 267 18.95 -34.73 0.03
CA ALA A 267 18.77 -35.73 -1.04
C ALA A 267 17.76 -35.27 -2.12
N ALA A 268 16.69 -36.05 -2.32
CA ALA A 268 15.58 -35.76 -3.23
C ALA A 268 14.89 -34.41 -2.96
N SER A 269 14.87 -33.97 -1.70
CA SER A 269 14.35 -32.66 -1.29
C SER A 269 15.49 -31.64 -1.19
N SER A 270 16.22 -31.45 -2.30
CA SER A 270 17.27 -30.43 -2.39
C SER A 270 17.13 -29.52 -3.59
N GLY A 271 17.62 -28.28 -3.47
CA GLY A 271 17.68 -27.29 -4.55
C GLY A 271 16.41 -26.49 -4.80
N PHE A 272 15.39 -26.59 -3.94
CA PHE A 272 14.23 -25.70 -3.96
C PHE A 272 14.59 -24.26 -3.64
N LYS A 273 15.49 -24.04 -2.67
CA LYS A 273 15.90 -22.69 -2.27
C LYS A 273 16.64 -21.93 -3.38
N ASP A 274 17.31 -22.67 -4.27
CA ASP A 274 18.14 -22.12 -5.33
C ASP A 274 17.42 -22.12 -6.69
N MET A 275 16.59 -23.14 -6.95
CA MET A 275 16.01 -23.42 -8.28
C MET A 275 14.49 -23.50 -8.30
N GLY A 276 13.81 -23.28 -7.16
CA GLY A 276 12.35 -23.28 -7.05
C GLY A 276 11.69 -24.63 -7.33
N ILE A 277 10.35 -24.64 -7.32
CA ILE A 277 9.55 -25.81 -7.74
C ILE A 277 9.45 -25.81 -9.26
N LYS A 278 9.85 -26.90 -9.90
CA LYS A 278 9.73 -27.05 -11.36
C LYS A 278 8.63 -28.03 -11.77
N TRP A 279 8.36 -29.02 -10.93
CA TRP A 279 7.27 -29.96 -11.13
C TRP A 279 6.50 -30.19 -9.84
N ILE A 280 5.19 -30.38 -9.97
CA ILE A 280 4.30 -30.68 -8.84
C ILE A 280 3.24 -31.71 -9.23
N ARG A 281 2.86 -32.58 -8.29
CA ARG A 281 1.80 -33.60 -8.43
C ARG A 281 0.91 -33.57 -7.18
N PHE A 282 -0.37 -33.87 -7.33
CA PHE A 282 -1.35 -33.87 -6.24
C PHE A 282 -2.02 -35.24 -6.15
N GLU A 283 -1.75 -35.98 -5.07
CA GLU A 283 -2.14 -37.38 -4.91
C GLU A 283 -3.65 -37.60 -4.86
N SER A 284 -4.37 -36.77 -4.11
CA SER A 284 -5.82 -36.81 -3.90
C SER A 284 -6.62 -36.40 -5.12
N TYR A 285 -6.02 -35.63 -6.03
CA TYR A 285 -6.70 -35.12 -7.20
C TYR A 285 -6.48 -35.99 -8.44
N ASN A 286 -5.22 -36.24 -8.80
CA ASN A 286 -4.89 -37.14 -9.90
C ASN A 286 -3.48 -37.68 -9.75
N ARG A 287 -3.40 -38.94 -9.31
CA ARG A 287 -2.13 -39.63 -9.03
C ARG A 287 -1.21 -39.74 -10.24
N SER A 288 -1.74 -39.70 -11.46
CA SER A 288 -0.99 -39.87 -12.70
C SER A 288 -0.45 -38.58 -13.29
N LYS A 289 -0.98 -37.43 -12.89
CA LYS A 289 -0.78 -36.16 -13.60
C LYS A 289 0.28 -35.28 -12.93
N ILE A 290 1.31 -34.92 -13.69
CA ILE A 290 2.37 -34.00 -13.27
C ILE A 290 2.14 -32.64 -13.93
N TYR A 291 2.35 -31.57 -13.16
CA TYR A 291 2.25 -30.19 -13.63
C TYR A 291 3.65 -29.56 -13.73
N ASP A 292 3.86 -28.77 -14.77
CA ASP A 292 5.05 -27.91 -14.91
C ASP A 292 4.80 -26.58 -14.18
N VAL A 293 5.82 -26.10 -13.48
CA VAL A 293 5.77 -24.88 -12.66
C VAL A 293 6.87 -23.93 -13.12
N ASN A 294 6.55 -22.64 -13.22
CA ASN A 294 7.58 -21.61 -13.36
C ASN A 294 8.34 -21.47 -12.04
N PRO A 295 9.62 -21.89 -11.97
CA PRO A 295 10.29 -22.02 -10.69
C PRO A 295 10.61 -20.70 -10.01
N SER A 296 10.63 -19.57 -10.73
CA SER A 296 10.85 -18.26 -10.14
C SER A 296 9.61 -17.68 -9.46
N THR A 297 8.40 -18.11 -9.85
CA THR A 297 7.13 -17.50 -9.43
C THR A 297 6.19 -18.45 -8.69
N GLY A 298 6.41 -19.76 -8.78
CA GLY A 298 5.48 -20.76 -8.22
C GLY A 298 4.17 -20.88 -9.02
N LEU A 299 4.11 -20.32 -10.23
CA LEU A 299 2.95 -20.41 -11.11
C LEU A 299 2.93 -21.75 -11.85
N ILE A 300 1.82 -22.49 -11.79
CA ILE A 300 1.60 -23.68 -12.62
C ILE A 300 1.40 -23.23 -14.08
N THR A 301 2.31 -23.61 -14.98
CA THR A 301 2.32 -23.17 -16.38
C THR A 301 1.76 -24.19 -17.36
N GLY A 302 1.69 -25.46 -16.97
CA GLY A 302 1.27 -26.53 -17.88
C GLY A 302 1.02 -27.85 -17.17
N VAL A 303 0.39 -28.78 -17.90
CA VAL A 303 0.44 -30.21 -17.59
C VAL A 303 1.64 -30.77 -18.34
N SER A 304 2.49 -31.51 -17.65
CA SER A 304 3.70 -32.03 -18.28
C SER A 304 3.35 -33.01 -19.39
N THR A 305 3.83 -32.72 -20.60
CA THR A 305 3.65 -33.61 -21.77
C THR A 305 4.69 -34.72 -21.81
N SER A 306 5.81 -34.50 -21.12
CA SER A 306 6.97 -35.39 -21.13
C SER A 306 6.99 -36.38 -19.97
N PHE A 307 6.20 -36.11 -18.92
CA PHE A 307 6.22 -36.89 -17.69
C PHE A 307 4.81 -37.15 -17.15
N ASN A 308 4.57 -38.39 -16.75
CA ASN A 308 3.38 -38.81 -16.01
C ASN A 308 3.77 -39.88 -14.98
N CYS A 309 2.85 -40.18 -14.08
CA CYS A 309 2.95 -41.34 -13.22
C CYS A 309 1.98 -42.41 -13.75
N ASN A 310 2.50 -43.61 -14.02
CA ASN A 310 1.62 -44.72 -14.37
C ASN A 310 0.77 -45.07 -13.14
N ALA A 311 -0.54 -45.22 -13.33
CA ALA A 311 -1.38 -45.81 -12.30
C ALA A 311 -0.87 -47.24 -12.06
N VAL A 312 -0.34 -47.51 -10.86
CA VAL A 312 -0.16 -48.88 -10.37
C VAL A 312 -1.50 -49.32 -9.80
#